data_AF-A0A941S036-F1
#
_entry.id   AF-A0A941S036-F1
#
_cell.length_a   1.000
_cell.length_b   1.000
_cell.length_c   1.000
_cell.angle_alpha   90.00
_cell.angle_beta   90.00
_cell.angle_gamma   90.00
#
_symmetry.space_group_name_H-M   'P 1'
#
loop_
_entity.id
_entity.type
_entity.pdbx_description
1 polymer ?
#
loop_
_entity_poly.entity_id
_entity_poly.type
_entity_poly.pdbx_seq_one_letter_code
_entity_poly.pdbx_strand_id
1 'polypeptide(L)'
;MRTRKVLLGKNPNLIMLAELRYRDAHKSYLPENHAWWKRKDGKPVVGWEEGGYFLLEFSNPAYRTQVAQQARAMMDSGVFDGLMLDWWDDDEDRLALVKAIRTEIGENALILVNANDRKTPRTAAFVNGYFMECYKSKTVEDWKQIAETLEWAESNLKEPRINCIETWFHKSRKDLHLMRATTTLSLTISDGYCLFSDPNPLPTPDHLHDWYEFWDRSLGRPKAKGGRKNDGSIQREFERGHAVYNPLDNKPVTVDFTTPHTAASSRKTAMTFTVPPGDGDLFWNEAQK
;
A
#
# COMPACT_ATOMS: atom_id res chain seq x y z
N MET A 1 -24.58 4.84 -3.37
CA MET A 1 -25.18 4.43 -2.08
C MET A 1 -25.42 2.93 -1.91
N ARG A 2 -26.11 2.20 -2.81
CA ARG A 2 -26.41 0.77 -2.62
C ARG A 2 -25.16 -0.11 -2.43
N THR A 3 -24.16 0.03 -3.29
CA THR A 3 -22.91 -0.74 -3.21
C THR A 3 -22.18 -0.53 -1.89
N ARG A 4 -21.98 0.74 -1.48
CA ARG A 4 -21.40 1.09 -0.17
C ARG A 4 -22.13 0.40 0.99
N LYS A 5 -23.46 0.47 1.02
CA LYS A 5 -24.26 -0.18 2.08
C LYS A 5 -24.06 -1.71 2.10
N VAL A 6 -23.99 -2.35 0.94
CA VAL A 6 -23.75 -3.80 0.84
C VAL A 6 -22.35 -4.15 1.34
N LEU A 7 -21.33 -3.39 0.95
CA LEU A 7 -19.94 -3.63 1.36
C LEU A 7 -19.74 -3.39 2.86
N LEU A 8 -20.30 -2.31 3.41
CA LEU A 8 -20.28 -2.04 4.86
C LEU A 8 -21.06 -3.09 5.67
N GLY A 9 -22.09 -3.70 5.08
CA GLY A 9 -22.77 -4.84 5.68
C GLY A 9 -21.91 -6.11 5.79
N LYS A 10 -20.84 -6.21 4.97
CA LYS A 10 -19.85 -7.31 5.05
C LYS A 10 -18.69 -6.96 5.97
N ASN A 11 -18.21 -5.73 5.92
CA ASN A 11 -17.18 -5.21 6.81
C ASN A 11 -17.52 -3.77 7.21
N PRO A 12 -18.00 -3.53 8.45
CA PRO A 12 -18.38 -2.18 8.89
C PRO A 12 -17.18 -1.23 9.03
N ASN A 13 -15.95 -1.76 9.04
CA ASN A 13 -14.71 -0.98 9.11
C ASN A 13 -14.08 -0.75 7.73
N LEU A 14 -14.79 -1.05 6.63
CA LEU A 14 -14.27 -0.86 5.29
C LEU A 14 -14.10 0.63 4.96
N ILE A 15 -12.90 0.97 4.47
CA ILE A 15 -12.59 2.28 3.88
C ILE A 15 -12.71 2.16 2.36
N MET A 16 -13.45 3.06 1.73
CA MET A 16 -13.63 3.10 0.27
C MET A 16 -12.93 4.31 -0.32
N LEU A 17 -11.93 4.07 -1.16
CA LEU A 17 -11.25 5.12 -1.91
C LEU A 17 -11.73 5.11 -3.37
N ALA A 18 -11.90 6.29 -3.95
CA ALA A 18 -12.12 6.44 -5.39
C ALA A 18 -10.80 6.64 -6.12
N GLU A 19 -10.55 5.91 -7.20
CA GLU A 19 -9.49 6.29 -8.14
C GLU A 19 -9.86 7.64 -8.76
N LEU A 20 -8.95 8.62 -8.63
CA LEU A 20 -9.09 9.93 -9.25
C LEU A 20 -8.05 10.08 -10.35
N ARG A 21 -8.52 9.97 -11.59
CA ARG A 21 -7.69 10.08 -12.78
C ARG A 21 -7.12 11.49 -12.94
N TYR A 22 -5.79 11.61 -12.92
CA TYR A 22 -5.10 12.90 -13.14
C TYR A 22 -3.87 12.82 -14.06
N ARG A 23 -3.14 11.69 -14.10
CA ARG A 23 -1.87 11.58 -14.83
C ARG A 23 -2.09 11.32 -16.32
N ASP A 24 -2.94 10.36 -16.63
CA ASP A 24 -3.15 9.87 -17.98
C ASP A 24 -4.57 9.33 -18.15
N ALA A 25 -5.00 9.21 -19.41
CA ALA A 25 -6.28 8.63 -19.74
C ALA A 25 -6.26 7.99 -21.12
N HIS A 26 -7.17 7.03 -21.31
CA HIS A 26 -7.43 6.49 -22.64
C HIS A 26 -7.82 7.62 -23.61
N LYS A 27 -7.38 7.54 -24.87
CA LYS A 27 -7.57 8.57 -25.91
C LYS A 27 -9.02 9.03 -26.13
N SER A 28 -10.00 8.23 -25.71
CA SER A 28 -11.43 8.56 -25.78
C SER A 28 -11.94 9.42 -24.62
N TYR A 29 -11.10 9.71 -23.63
CA TYR A 29 -11.49 10.44 -22.40
C TYR A 29 -11.79 11.92 -22.67
N LEU A 30 -11.07 12.54 -23.61
CA LEU A 30 -11.27 13.92 -24.04
C LEU A 30 -11.22 13.98 -25.57
N PRO A 31 -11.82 15.02 -26.19
CA PRO A 31 -11.62 15.29 -27.61
C PRO A 31 -10.12 15.35 -27.95
N GLU A 32 -9.73 14.87 -29.13
CA GLU A 32 -8.32 14.75 -29.53
C GLU A 32 -7.54 16.06 -29.30
N ASN A 33 -8.12 17.21 -29.67
CA ASN A 33 -7.48 18.52 -29.58
C ASN A 33 -7.68 19.25 -28.25
N HIS A 34 -8.16 18.55 -27.20
CA HIS A 34 -8.36 19.18 -25.90
C HIS A 34 -7.03 19.70 -25.31
N ALA A 35 -7.06 20.89 -24.70
CA ALA A 35 -5.89 21.54 -24.10
C ALA A 35 -5.33 20.84 -22.85
N TRP A 36 -5.98 19.77 -22.40
CA TRP A 36 -5.55 18.98 -21.25
C TRP A 36 -4.80 17.71 -21.64
N TRP A 37 -4.66 17.43 -22.93
CA TRP A 37 -3.65 16.47 -23.36
C TRP A 37 -2.29 17.12 -23.27
N LYS A 38 -1.36 16.48 -22.55
CA LYS A 38 0.04 16.87 -22.56
C LYS A 38 0.60 16.63 -23.95
N ARG A 39 1.24 17.64 -24.53
CA ARG A 39 1.76 17.58 -25.90
C ARG A 39 3.24 17.89 -25.94
N LYS A 40 3.94 17.19 -26.83
CA LYS A 40 5.32 17.47 -27.24
C LYS A 40 5.35 17.49 -28.76
N ASP A 41 5.89 18.55 -29.35
CA ASP A 41 5.94 18.76 -30.79
C ASP A 41 4.57 18.60 -31.48
N GLY A 42 3.53 19.12 -30.81
CA GLY A 42 2.14 19.07 -31.30
C GLY A 42 1.46 17.71 -31.17
N LYS A 43 2.11 16.66 -30.66
CA LYS A 43 1.52 15.31 -30.50
C LYS A 43 1.25 14.98 -29.03
N PRO A 44 0.18 14.24 -28.70
CA PRO A 44 -0.04 13.75 -27.35
C PRO A 44 1.14 12.90 -26.87
N VAL A 45 1.54 13.09 -25.61
CA VAL A 45 2.59 12.28 -24.98
C VAL A 45 1.98 10.97 -24.51
N VAL A 46 2.59 9.84 -24.88
CA VAL A 46 2.16 8.51 -24.45
C VAL A 46 2.34 8.37 -22.94
N GLY A 47 1.29 7.90 -22.26
CA GLY A 47 1.29 7.66 -20.80
C GLY A 47 1.72 6.25 -20.41
N TRP A 48 1.43 5.28 -21.28
CA TRP A 48 1.68 3.84 -21.09
C TRP A 48 2.13 3.19 -22.40
N GLU A 49 3.10 2.29 -22.33
CA GLU A 49 3.73 1.66 -23.51
C GLU A 49 2.77 0.73 -24.26
N GLU A 50 1.82 0.13 -23.53
CA GLU A 50 0.75 -0.75 -24.02
C GLU A 50 -0.22 -0.03 -24.97
N GLY A 51 -0.11 1.31 -25.03
CA GLY A 51 -0.79 2.15 -26.01
C GLY A 51 -2.21 2.54 -25.60
N GLY A 52 -2.76 3.52 -26.30
CA GLY A 52 -4.13 4.00 -26.08
C GLY A 52 -4.30 4.97 -24.92
N TYR A 53 -3.31 5.14 -24.03
CA TYR A 53 -3.31 6.11 -22.94
C TYR A 53 -2.33 7.26 -23.20
N PHE A 54 -2.80 8.50 -23.02
CA PHE A 54 -2.00 9.70 -23.16
C PHE A 54 -1.93 10.47 -21.85
N LEU A 55 -0.78 11.10 -21.60
CA LEU A 55 -0.59 11.96 -20.44
C LEU A 55 -1.52 13.17 -20.51
N LEU A 56 -2.05 13.53 -19.36
CA LEU A 56 -2.83 14.74 -19.13
C LEU A 56 -1.89 15.84 -18.62
N GLU A 57 -2.22 17.10 -18.92
CA GLU A 57 -1.38 18.25 -18.61
C GLU A 57 -1.63 18.73 -17.17
N PHE A 58 -1.24 17.94 -16.17
CA PHE A 58 -1.38 18.29 -14.74
C PHE A 58 -0.50 19.45 -14.26
N SER A 59 0.35 20.00 -15.14
CA SER A 59 0.99 21.31 -14.93
C SER A 59 0.03 22.49 -15.18
N ASN A 60 -1.02 22.28 -15.98
CA ASN A 60 -2.00 23.30 -16.32
C ASN A 60 -2.92 23.60 -15.10
N PRO A 61 -2.94 24.85 -14.59
CA PRO A 61 -3.77 25.22 -13.44
C PRO A 61 -5.26 24.94 -13.64
N ALA A 62 -5.81 25.17 -14.85
CA ALA A 62 -7.22 24.93 -15.13
C ALA A 62 -7.57 23.43 -15.08
N TYR A 63 -6.65 22.57 -15.51
CA TYR A 63 -6.84 21.13 -15.40
C TYR A 63 -6.76 20.68 -13.93
N ARG A 64 -5.81 21.21 -13.15
CA ARG A 64 -5.75 20.93 -11.70
C ARG A 64 -7.03 21.33 -10.98
N THR A 65 -7.60 22.49 -11.30
CA THR A 65 -8.90 22.91 -10.77
C THR A 65 -10.00 21.92 -11.13
N GLN A 66 -10.05 21.44 -12.38
CA GLN A 66 -11.03 20.42 -12.77
C GLN A 66 -10.87 19.12 -11.97
N VAL A 67 -9.63 18.63 -11.79
CA VAL A 67 -9.36 17.40 -11.01
C VAL A 67 -9.79 17.59 -9.55
N ALA A 68 -9.50 18.76 -8.97
CA ALA A 68 -9.92 19.08 -7.60
C ALA A 68 -11.46 19.15 -7.45
N GLN A 69 -12.17 19.69 -8.45
CA GLN A 69 -13.63 19.68 -8.47
C GLN A 69 -14.22 18.27 -8.60
N GLN A 70 -13.57 17.39 -9.38
CA GLN A 70 -13.96 15.98 -9.44
C GLN A 70 -13.75 15.29 -8.08
N ALA A 71 -12.64 15.58 -7.41
CA ALA A 71 -12.38 15.10 -6.05
C ALA A 71 -13.51 15.50 -5.08
N ARG A 72 -13.92 16.77 -5.12
CA ARG A 72 -15.06 17.25 -4.33
C ARG A 72 -16.34 16.52 -4.67
N ALA A 73 -16.67 16.35 -5.96
CA ALA A 73 -17.86 15.62 -6.37
C ALA A 73 -17.87 14.17 -5.86
N MET A 74 -16.70 13.51 -5.81
CA MET A 74 -16.56 12.18 -5.22
C MET A 74 -16.87 12.20 -3.71
N MET A 75 -16.38 13.19 -2.97
CA MET A 75 -16.66 13.31 -1.53
C MET A 75 -18.12 13.68 -1.26
N ASP A 76 -18.67 14.65 -1.99
CA ASP A 76 -20.07 15.09 -1.89
C ASP A 76 -21.06 13.97 -2.21
N SER A 77 -20.64 12.92 -2.93
CA SER A 77 -21.46 11.72 -3.18
C SER A 77 -21.78 10.91 -1.92
N GLY A 78 -20.98 11.06 -0.85
CA GLY A 78 -21.07 10.26 0.39
C GLY A 78 -20.74 8.78 0.21
N VAL A 79 -20.17 8.38 -0.94
CA VAL A 79 -19.81 6.99 -1.25
C VAL A 79 -18.37 6.66 -0.86
N PHE A 80 -17.47 7.64 -0.87
CA PHE A 80 -16.05 7.42 -0.66
C PHE A 80 -15.56 8.14 0.60
N ASP A 81 -14.57 7.54 1.25
CA ASP A 81 -13.88 8.08 2.42
C ASP A 81 -12.61 8.84 2.02
N GLY A 82 -12.21 8.73 0.75
CA GLY A 82 -11.03 9.38 0.20
C GLY A 82 -10.75 9.02 -1.25
N LEU A 83 -9.52 9.31 -1.67
CA LEU A 83 -9.04 9.21 -3.04
C LEU A 83 -7.82 8.28 -3.13
N MET A 84 -7.66 7.65 -4.28
CA MET A 84 -6.46 6.97 -4.71
C MET A 84 -5.92 7.65 -5.97
N LEU A 85 -4.69 8.15 -5.91
CA LEU A 85 -4.01 8.82 -7.02
C LEU A 85 -2.86 7.93 -7.52
N ASP A 86 -3.03 7.37 -8.71
CA ASP A 86 -2.04 6.45 -9.26
C ASP A 86 -0.81 7.17 -9.84
N TRP A 87 0.33 6.48 -9.92
CA TRP A 87 1.60 6.99 -10.46
C TRP A 87 2.05 8.35 -9.91
N TRP A 88 2.31 8.41 -8.62
CA TRP A 88 2.70 9.60 -7.91
C TRP A 88 4.22 9.77 -7.81
N ASP A 89 4.68 11.01 -8.02
CA ASP A 89 6.06 11.44 -7.81
C ASP A 89 6.08 12.73 -6.98
N ASP A 90 7.24 13.07 -6.43
CA ASP A 90 7.41 14.24 -5.56
C ASP A 90 7.95 15.45 -6.34
N ASP A 91 7.08 16.06 -7.14
CA ASP A 91 7.40 17.20 -7.99
C ASP A 91 6.49 18.42 -7.72
N GLU A 92 6.84 19.58 -8.31
CA GLU A 92 6.09 20.84 -8.12
C GLU A 92 4.66 20.79 -8.65
N ASP A 93 4.42 20.07 -9.76
CA ASP A 93 3.10 20.01 -10.38
C ASP A 93 2.13 19.15 -9.56
N ARG A 94 2.61 18.02 -9.03
CA ARG A 94 1.87 17.16 -8.11
C ARG A 94 1.69 17.79 -6.74
N LEU A 95 2.67 18.56 -6.26
CA LEU A 95 2.52 19.39 -5.06
C LEU A 95 1.40 20.42 -5.23
N ALA A 96 1.37 21.13 -6.37
CA ALA A 96 0.30 22.08 -6.66
C ALA A 96 -1.06 21.37 -6.82
N LEU A 97 -1.08 20.19 -7.44
CA LEU A 97 -2.29 19.39 -7.60
C LEU A 97 -2.87 18.93 -6.26
N VAL A 98 -2.06 18.31 -5.38
CA VAL A 98 -2.57 17.81 -4.10
C VAL A 98 -3.05 18.94 -3.19
N LYS A 99 -2.42 20.13 -3.26
CA LYS A 99 -2.89 21.34 -2.57
C LYS A 99 -4.26 21.80 -3.10
N ALA A 100 -4.45 21.80 -4.41
CA ALA A 100 -5.75 22.13 -5.02
C ALA A 100 -6.83 21.12 -4.59
N ILE A 101 -6.52 19.82 -4.63
CA ILE A 101 -7.43 18.76 -4.16
C ILE A 101 -7.79 18.97 -2.68
N ARG A 102 -6.80 19.21 -1.80
CA ARG A 102 -7.04 19.44 -0.37
C ARG A 102 -7.91 20.66 -0.09
N THR A 103 -7.76 21.72 -0.89
CA THR A 103 -8.62 22.91 -0.79
C THR A 103 -10.10 22.55 -1.03
N GLU A 104 -10.37 21.61 -1.94
CA GLU A 104 -11.72 21.21 -2.32
C GLU A 104 -12.34 20.12 -1.42
N ILE A 105 -11.53 19.17 -0.92
CA ILE A 105 -12.04 18.03 -0.12
C ILE A 105 -11.82 18.18 1.39
N GLY A 106 -11.05 19.19 1.81
CA GLY A 106 -10.68 19.43 3.20
C GLY A 106 -9.68 18.42 3.77
N GLU A 107 -9.50 18.51 5.09
CA GLU A 107 -8.45 17.78 5.82
C GLU A 107 -8.86 16.35 6.22
N ASN A 108 -10.16 16.05 6.24
CA ASN A 108 -10.70 14.79 6.75
C ASN A 108 -10.70 13.66 5.72
N ALA A 109 -10.86 14.00 4.43
CA ALA A 109 -10.84 13.00 3.37
C ALA A 109 -9.44 12.37 3.26
N LEU A 110 -9.39 11.05 3.04
CA LEU A 110 -8.13 10.33 2.90
C LEU A 110 -7.54 10.54 1.50
N ILE A 111 -6.21 10.63 1.40
CA ILE A 111 -5.50 10.59 0.12
C ILE A 111 -4.46 9.48 0.19
N LEU A 112 -4.65 8.43 -0.60
CA LEU A 112 -3.67 7.39 -0.89
C LEU A 112 -3.02 7.71 -2.25
N VAL A 113 -1.71 7.58 -2.36
CA VAL A 113 -1.01 7.76 -3.64
C VAL A 113 -0.16 6.54 -3.96
N ASN A 114 -0.10 6.13 -5.23
CA ASN A 114 0.83 5.08 -5.64
C ASN A 114 2.23 5.68 -5.84
N ALA A 115 3.10 5.54 -4.85
CA ALA A 115 4.48 6.04 -4.89
C ALA A 115 5.50 4.92 -5.16
N ASN A 116 5.05 3.69 -5.43
CA ASN A 116 5.86 2.48 -5.34
C ASN A 116 6.67 2.47 -4.03
N ASP A 117 7.98 2.27 -4.10
CA ASP A 117 8.93 2.30 -2.99
C ASP A 117 9.68 3.64 -2.85
N ARG A 118 9.07 4.77 -3.27
CA ARG A 118 9.67 6.11 -3.19
C ARG A 118 9.10 6.92 -2.02
N LYS A 119 9.95 7.79 -1.44
CA LYS A 119 9.57 8.79 -0.43
C LYS A 119 9.15 10.08 -1.13
N THR A 120 8.14 10.78 -0.62
CA THR A 120 7.59 12.01 -1.22
C THR A 120 7.55 13.19 -0.21
N PRO A 121 8.71 13.67 0.26
CA PRO A 121 8.78 14.67 1.34
C PRO A 121 8.02 15.97 1.08
N ARG A 122 7.95 16.45 -0.17
CA ARG A 122 7.26 17.71 -0.52
C ARG A 122 5.75 17.58 -0.38
N THR A 123 5.22 16.40 -0.72
CA THR A 123 3.77 16.11 -0.70
C THR A 123 3.29 15.43 0.59
N ALA A 124 4.21 15.00 1.47
CA ALA A 124 3.95 14.22 2.67
C ALA A 124 2.82 14.76 3.57
N ALA A 125 2.81 16.07 3.80
CA ALA A 125 1.83 16.73 4.67
C ALA A 125 0.38 16.64 4.16
N PHE A 126 0.18 16.30 2.88
CA PHE A 126 -1.13 16.25 2.24
C PHE A 126 -1.61 14.81 1.98
N VAL A 127 -0.77 13.81 2.17
CA VAL A 127 -1.03 12.41 1.79
C VAL A 127 -1.13 11.56 3.05
N ASN A 128 -2.14 10.69 3.11
CA ASN A 128 -2.40 9.78 4.24
C ASN A 128 -1.68 8.44 4.09
N GLY A 129 -1.35 8.01 2.88
CA GLY A 129 -0.63 6.75 2.72
C GLY A 129 -0.04 6.58 1.34
N TYR A 130 0.84 5.60 1.24
CA TYR A 130 1.31 5.05 -0.02
C TYR A 130 0.63 3.74 -0.32
N PHE A 131 0.18 3.58 -1.56
CA PHE A 131 0.18 2.26 -2.17
C PHE A 131 1.59 2.03 -2.70
N MET A 132 2.27 1.03 -2.17
CA MET A 132 3.65 0.72 -2.51
C MET A 132 3.67 -0.53 -3.39
N GLU A 133 3.55 -0.33 -4.70
CA GLU A 133 3.75 -1.39 -5.70
C GLU A 133 5.25 -1.75 -5.79
N CYS A 134 5.71 -2.66 -4.93
CA CYS A 134 7.11 -3.06 -4.80
C CYS A 134 7.47 -4.17 -5.79
N TYR A 135 7.51 -3.81 -7.07
CA TYR A 135 7.87 -4.73 -8.17
C TYR A 135 9.34 -5.20 -8.14
N LYS A 136 10.21 -4.47 -7.43
CA LYS A 136 11.57 -4.90 -7.09
C LYS A 136 11.58 -5.44 -5.66
N SER A 137 11.74 -6.75 -5.52
CA SER A 137 11.69 -7.44 -4.22
C SER A 137 12.62 -8.67 -4.17
N LYS A 138 13.67 -8.68 -4.99
CA LYS A 138 14.54 -9.86 -5.19
C LYS A 138 15.86 -9.77 -4.43
N THR A 139 16.32 -8.57 -4.12
CA THR A 139 17.62 -8.32 -3.50
C THR A 139 17.49 -7.78 -2.09
N VAL A 140 18.59 -7.80 -1.34
CA VAL A 140 18.64 -7.23 0.01
C VAL A 140 18.35 -5.73 -0.04
N GLU A 141 18.91 -5.05 -1.04
CA GLU A 141 18.76 -3.61 -1.27
C GLU A 141 17.30 -3.25 -1.57
N ASP A 142 16.61 -4.06 -2.36
CA ASP A 142 15.17 -3.88 -2.61
C ASP A 142 14.38 -3.90 -1.29
N TRP A 143 14.58 -4.93 -0.45
CA TRP A 143 13.86 -5.05 0.81
C TRP A 143 14.20 -3.97 1.82
N LYS A 144 15.45 -3.50 1.86
CA LYS A 144 15.86 -2.35 2.67
C LYS A 144 15.13 -1.08 2.21
N GLN A 145 15.07 -0.83 0.90
CA GLN A 145 14.36 0.32 0.33
C GLN A 145 12.87 0.29 0.67
N ILE A 146 12.21 -0.87 0.57
CA ILE A 146 10.79 -1.05 0.94
C ILE A 146 10.58 -0.74 2.42
N ALA A 147 11.37 -1.37 3.31
CA ALA A 147 11.25 -1.18 4.75
C ALA A 147 11.50 0.27 5.17
N GLU A 148 12.58 0.89 4.67
CA GLU A 148 12.91 2.29 4.96
C GLU A 148 11.84 3.27 4.43
N THR A 149 11.21 2.96 3.31
CA THR A 149 10.13 3.79 2.76
C THR A 149 8.87 3.68 3.61
N LEU A 150 8.51 2.47 4.05
CA LEU A 150 7.38 2.28 4.95
C LEU A 150 7.62 2.97 6.30
N GLU A 151 8.80 2.80 6.92
CA GLU A 151 9.15 3.48 8.18
C GLU A 151 9.08 5.01 8.05
N TRP A 152 9.58 5.53 6.93
CA TRP A 152 9.50 6.96 6.63
C TRP A 152 8.04 7.40 6.47
N ALA A 153 7.22 6.63 5.74
CA ALA A 153 5.81 6.97 5.51
C ALA A 153 5.02 6.98 6.83
N GLU A 154 5.23 6.00 7.69
CA GLU A 154 4.65 5.90 9.04
C GLU A 154 5.04 7.05 9.98
N SER A 155 6.11 7.77 9.66
CA SER A 155 6.61 8.89 10.46
C SER A 155 6.27 10.26 9.88
N ASN A 156 6.09 10.37 8.56
CA ASN A 156 6.04 11.66 7.85
C ASN A 156 4.71 11.94 7.15
N LEU A 157 3.93 10.91 6.82
CA LEU A 157 2.62 11.11 6.18
C LEU A 157 1.56 11.56 7.18
N LYS A 158 0.53 12.21 6.64
CA LYS A 158 -0.61 12.75 7.38
C LYS A 158 -1.40 11.63 8.06
N GLU A 159 -1.84 11.87 9.29
CA GLU A 159 -2.74 10.95 10.00
C GLU A 159 -4.22 11.15 9.59
N PRO A 160 -5.05 10.09 9.64
CA PRO A 160 -4.68 8.70 9.90
C PRO A 160 -3.91 8.10 8.71
N ARG A 161 -2.96 7.20 8.99
CA ARG A 161 -2.11 6.59 7.96
C ARG A 161 -2.74 5.33 7.39
N ILE A 162 -2.64 5.17 6.07
CA ILE A 162 -3.27 4.07 5.33
C ILE A 162 -2.30 3.45 4.31
N ASN A 163 -1.03 3.28 4.69
CA ASN A 163 -0.02 2.67 3.82
C ASN A 163 -0.41 1.24 3.43
N CYS A 164 -0.02 0.80 2.24
CA CYS A 164 -0.25 -0.54 1.72
C CYS A 164 1.01 -1.02 1.02
N ILE A 165 1.62 -2.12 1.49
CA ILE A 165 2.73 -2.76 0.77
C ILE A 165 2.17 -3.83 -0.17
N GLU A 166 2.48 -3.71 -1.46
CA GLU A 166 2.28 -4.77 -2.42
C GLU A 166 3.61 -5.34 -2.89
N THR A 167 3.74 -6.66 -2.91
CA THR A 167 4.85 -7.33 -3.60
C THR A 167 4.32 -8.32 -4.61
N TRP A 168 4.97 -8.42 -5.77
CA TRP A 168 4.65 -9.43 -6.76
C TRP A 168 5.38 -10.73 -6.50
N PHE A 169 4.75 -11.86 -6.81
CA PHE A 169 5.44 -13.14 -6.77
C PHE A 169 6.65 -13.16 -7.71
N HIS A 170 7.63 -14.02 -7.41
CA HIS A 170 8.80 -14.22 -8.29
C HIS A 170 8.59 -15.38 -9.26
N LYS A 171 7.93 -16.44 -8.80
CA LYS A 171 7.60 -17.64 -9.57
C LYS A 171 6.10 -17.91 -9.59
N SER A 172 5.43 -17.79 -8.44
CA SER A 172 3.99 -18.01 -8.35
C SER A 172 3.42 -17.49 -7.04
N ARG A 173 2.09 -17.43 -6.95
CA ARG A 173 1.36 -17.22 -5.68
C ARG A 173 1.71 -18.23 -4.57
N LYS A 174 2.51 -19.28 -4.83
CA LYS A 174 3.04 -20.22 -3.84
C LYS A 174 4.42 -19.82 -3.28
N ASP A 175 4.93 -18.64 -3.60
CA ASP A 175 6.12 -18.07 -2.95
C ASP A 175 5.76 -17.60 -1.53
N LEU A 176 5.42 -18.55 -0.66
CA LEU A 176 4.81 -18.25 0.65
C LEU A 176 5.76 -17.51 1.59
N HIS A 177 7.07 -17.68 1.45
CA HIS A 177 8.06 -16.91 2.23
C HIS A 177 7.96 -15.40 1.90
N LEU A 178 7.82 -15.07 0.62
CA LEU A 178 7.63 -13.70 0.14
C LEU A 178 6.31 -13.13 0.65
N MET A 179 5.21 -13.87 0.51
CA MET A 179 3.90 -13.48 1.08
C MET A 179 3.98 -13.17 2.58
N ARG A 180 4.64 -14.04 3.36
CA ARG A 180 4.81 -13.85 4.80
C ARG A 180 5.74 -12.69 5.13
N ALA A 181 6.84 -12.53 4.41
CA ALA A 181 7.74 -11.39 4.54
C ALA A 181 7.00 -10.07 4.31
N THR A 182 6.20 -9.98 3.24
CA THR A 182 5.38 -8.79 2.92
C THR A 182 4.35 -8.51 4.02
N THR A 183 3.64 -9.55 4.47
CA THR A 183 2.63 -9.43 5.52
C THR A 183 3.24 -8.98 6.84
N THR A 184 4.32 -9.62 7.26
CA THR A 184 4.96 -9.34 8.57
C THR A 184 5.75 -8.04 8.56
N LEU A 185 6.35 -7.63 7.44
CA LEU A 185 6.95 -6.31 7.31
C LEU A 185 5.90 -5.22 7.53
N SER A 186 4.74 -5.34 6.86
CA SER A 186 3.62 -4.41 7.03
C SER A 186 3.15 -4.38 8.49
N LEU A 187 2.86 -5.54 9.09
CA LEU A 187 2.38 -5.61 10.48
C LEU A 187 3.39 -5.09 11.51
N THR A 188 4.68 -5.29 11.29
CA THR A 188 5.70 -4.91 12.27
C THR A 188 6.05 -3.43 12.21
N ILE A 189 5.92 -2.79 11.05
CA ILE A 189 6.30 -1.37 10.87
C ILE A 189 5.07 -0.44 10.82
N SER A 190 3.93 -0.91 10.32
CA SER A 190 2.76 -0.12 9.97
C SER A 190 1.46 -0.68 10.58
N ASP A 191 0.45 0.18 10.69
CA ASP A 191 -0.95 -0.19 10.95
C ASP A 191 -1.78 -0.33 9.67
N GLY A 192 -1.10 -0.27 8.52
CA GLY A 192 -1.68 -0.30 7.21
C GLY A 192 -2.00 -1.70 6.69
N TYR A 193 -1.89 -1.83 5.38
CA TYR A 193 -2.36 -2.97 4.61
C TYR A 193 -1.19 -3.67 3.91
N CYS A 194 -1.46 -4.86 3.41
CA CYS A 194 -0.53 -5.55 2.52
C CYS A 194 -1.29 -6.30 1.42
N LEU A 195 -0.61 -6.52 0.30
CA LEU A 195 -1.08 -7.33 -0.81
C LEU A 195 0.09 -8.17 -1.35
N PHE A 196 -0.20 -9.42 -1.68
CA PHE A 196 0.74 -10.28 -2.39
C PHE A 196 0.06 -10.81 -3.64
N SER A 197 0.57 -10.42 -4.81
CA SER A 197 -0.19 -10.45 -6.05
C SER A 197 0.65 -10.91 -7.26
N ASP A 198 -0.06 -11.02 -8.37
CA ASP A 198 0.48 -11.24 -9.69
C ASP A 198 1.30 -10.03 -10.19
N PRO A 199 2.39 -10.25 -10.95
CA PRO A 199 3.10 -9.19 -11.63
C PRO A 199 2.34 -8.66 -12.86
N ASN A 200 2.49 -7.37 -13.17
CA ASN A 200 1.78 -6.70 -14.27
C ASN A 200 1.99 -7.30 -15.68
N PRO A 201 3.12 -7.95 -16.04
CA PRO A 201 3.28 -8.54 -17.37
C PRO A 201 2.40 -9.77 -17.66
N LEU A 202 1.46 -10.15 -16.78
CA LEU A 202 0.51 -11.23 -17.01
C LEU A 202 -0.73 -10.74 -17.79
N PRO A 203 -1.50 -11.64 -18.41
CA PRO A 203 -2.76 -11.27 -19.04
C PRO A 203 -3.74 -10.67 -18.02
N THR A 204 -4.39 -9.57 -18.40
CA THR A 204 -5.39 -8.89 -17.58
C THR A 204 -6.53 -9.85 -17.14
N PRO A 205 -7.11 -9.67 -15.94
CA PRO A 205 -6.89 -8.56 -15.01
C PRO A 205 -5.57 -8.67 -14.22
N ASP A 206 -4.94 -7.53 -13.99
CA ASP A 206 -3.68 -7.42 -13.25
C ASP A 206 -3.92 -7.48 -11.73
N HIS A 207 -2.86 -7.67 -10.94
CA HIS A 207 -2.89 -7.72 -9.47
C HIS A 207 -3.84 -8.76 -8.85
N LEU A 208 -4.14 -9.83 -9.57
CA LEU A 208 -4.87 -10.95 -8.97
C LEU A 208 -4.06 -11.54 -7.80
N HIS A 209 -4.78 -12.01 -6.80
CA HIS A 209 -4.19 -12.53 -5.56
C HIS A 209 -5.06 -13.64 -4.97
N ASP A 210 -4.44 -14.50 -4.18
CA ASP A 210 -5.14 -15.52 -3.40
C ASP A 210 -5.45 -14.98 -2.00
N TRP A 211 -6.46 -15.56 -1.36
CA TRP A 211 -6.57 -15.47 0.09
C TRP A 211 -5.69 -16.56 0.73
N TYR A 212 -4.79 -16.18 1.62
CA TYR A 212 -3.88 -17.10 2.30
C TYR A 212 -4.39 -17.41 3.69
N GLU A 213 -4.37 -18.68 4.09
CA GLU A 213 -4.77 -19.04 5.46
C GLU A 213 -3.88 -18.41 6.55
N PHE A 214 -2.70 -17.90 6.16
CA PHE A 214 -1.82 -17.10 7.01
C PHE A 214 -2.54 -15.83 7.54
N TRP A 215 -3.52 -15.31 6.79
CA TRP A 215 -4.32 -14.13 7.15
C TRP A 215 -5.60 -14.46 7.93
N ASP A 216 -5.95 -15.73 8.12
CA ASP A 216 -7.20 -16.13 8.79
C ASP A 216 -7.21 -15.79 10.29
N ARG A 217 -6.04 -15.57 10.90
CA ARG A 217 -5.92 -15.28 12.32
C ARG A 217 -5.75 -13.78 12.58
N SER A 218 -6.74 -13.19 13.25
CA SER A 218 -6.58 -11.87 13.84
C SER A 218 -5.69 -11.93 15.09
N LEU A 219 -4.65 -11.09 15.12
CA LEU A 219 -3.83 -10.86 16.31
C LEU A 219 -4.42 -9.79 17.25
N GLY A 220 -5.54 -9.14 16.87
CA GLY A 220 -6.12 -8.00 17.58
C GLY A 220 -5.41 -6.69 17.28
N ARG A 221 -5.55 -5.69 18.16
CA ARG A 221 -4.87 -4.39 18.01
C ARG A 221 -3.39 -4.49 18.41
N PRO A 222 -2.52 -3.67 17.80
CA PRO A 222 -1.14 -3.56 18.24
C PRO A 222 -1.08 -2.96 19.65
N LYS A 223 -0.23 -3.51 20.51
CA LYS A 223 -0.01 -2.97 21.87
C LYS A 223 0.99 -1.82 21.91
N ALA A 224 1.90 -1.79 20.94
CA ALA A 224 2.93 -0.78 20.79
C ALA A 224 3.39 -0.70 19.33
N LYS A 225 4.24 0.28 19.01
CA LYS A 225 5.01 0.28 17.75
C LYS A 225 5.94 -0.93 17.73
N GLY A 226 6.17 -1.50 16.55
CA GLY A 226 7.19 -2.54 16.40
C GLY A 226 8.59 -1.97 16.60
N GLY A 227 9.54 -2.87 16.83
CA GLY A 227 10.92 -2.48 17.07
C GLY A 227 11.91 -3.54 16.63
N ARG A 228 13.05 -3.07 16.14
CA ARG A 228 14.20 -3.92 15.80
C ARG A 228 14.78 -4.52 17.08
N LYS A 229 15.08 -5.82 17.04
CA LYS A 229 15.70 -6.58 18.12
C LYS A 229 17.20 -6.73 17.89
N ASN A 230 17.92 -7.15 18.93
CA ASN A 230 19.38 -7.35 18.89
C ASN A 230 19.81 -8.43 17.88
N ASP A 231 18.91 -9.34 17.52
CA ASP A 231 19.14 -10.39 16.52
C ASP A 231 18.88 -9.94 15.08
N GLY A 232 18.52 -8.67 14.87
CA GLY A 232 18.24 -8.08 13.55
C GLY A 232 16.77 -8.18 13.11
N SER A 233 15.96 -9.02 13.74
CA SER A 233 14.52 -9.12 13.43
C SER A 233 13.77 -7.85 13.82
N ILE A 234 12.62 -7.62 13.19
CA ILE A 234 11.65 -6.61 13.61
C ILE A 234 10.45 -7.35 14.17
N GLN A 235 10.02 -6.97 15.37
CA GLN A 235 8.91 -7.64 16.03
C GLN A 235 7.91 -6.64 16.58
N ARG A 236 6.64 -7.04 16.58
CA ARG A 236 5.56 -6.23 17.15
C ARG A 236 4.57 -7.11 17.90
N GLU A 237 4.19 -6.66 19.09
CA GLU A 237 3.21 -7.31 19.94
C GLU A 237 1.80 -6.76 19.67
N PHE A 238 0.84 -7.67 19.65
CA PHE A 238 -0.58 -7.44 19.50
C PHE A 238 -1.33 -8.05 20.68
N GLU A 239 -2.60 -7.67 20.86
CA GLU A 239 -3.47 -8.17 21.94
C GLU A 239 -3.43 -9.69 22.10
N ARG A 240 -3.38 -10.43 20.99
CA ARG A 240 -3.52 -11.90 20.95
C ARG A 240 -2.34 -12.61 20.30
N GLY A 241 -1.20 -11.93 20.14
CA GLY A 241 -0.03 -12.55 19.52
C GLY A 241 1.06 -11.59 19.09
N HIS A 242 1.97 -12.10 18.27
CA HIS A 242 3.19 -11.41 17.85
C HIS A 242 3.37 -11.57 16.35
N ALA A 243 3.83 -10.52 15.68
CA ALA A 243 4.34 -10.59 14.32
C ALA A 243 5.87 -10.45 14.35
N VAL A 244 6.56 -11.27 13.55
CA VAL A 244 8.02 -11.26 13.40
C VAL A 244 8.36 -11.20 11.93
N TYR A 245 9.15 -10.20 11.55
CA TYR A 245 9.77 -10.08 10.23
C TYR A 245 11.28 -10.30 10.36
N ASN A 246 11.85 -11.17 9.53
CA ASN A 246 13.28 -11.41 9.48
C ASN A 246 13.87 -10.90 8.15
N PRO A 247 14.69 -9.82 8.16
CA PRO A 247 15.29 -9.26 6.94
C PRO A 247 16.08 -10.29 6.11
N LEU A 248 16.13 -10.07 4.80
CA LEU A 248 16.76 -11.00 3.85
C LEU A 248 18.26 -11.22 4.09
N ASP A 249 18.97 -10.20 4.56
CA ASP A 249 20.41 -10.25 4.87
C ASP A 249 20.72 -10.69 6.31
N ASN A 250 19.71 -11.09 7.06
CA ASN A 250 19.92 -11.54 8.43
C ASN A 250 20.28 -13.04 8.49
N LYS A 251 20.61 -13.53 9.68
CA LYS A 251 20.67 -14.96 10.02
C LYS A 251 19.27 -15.47 10.41
N PRO A 252 19.04 -16.81 10.44
CA PRO A 252 17.83 -17.35 11.05
C PRO A 252 17.68 -16.84 12.48
N VAL A 253 16.49 -16.36 12.84
CA VAL A 253 16.20 -15.85 14.18
C VAL A 253 15.40 -16.86 14.97
N THR A 254 15.69 -16.94 16.27
CA THR A 254 14.98 -17.83 17.20
C THR A 254 13.99 -17.00 18.00
N VAL A 255 12.72 -17.41 17.99
CA VAL A 255 11.65 -16.75 18.73
C VAL A 255 11.22 -17.68 19.86
N ASP A 256 11.49 -17.25 21.10
CA ASP A 256 11.19 -17.99 22.31
C ASP A 256 10.01 -17.37 23.07
N PHE A 257 9.10 -18.23 23.51
CA PHE A 257 7.94 -17.87 24.33
C PHE A 257 7.96 -18.63 25.65
N THR A 258 7.46 -18.00 26.71
CA THR A 258 7.31 -18.64 28.03
C THR A 258 6.13 -19.59 28.11
N THR A 259 5.22 -19.54 27.14
CA THR A 259 4.07 -20.44 27.00
C THR A 259 3.96 -20.94 25.57
N PRO A 260 3.33 -22.10 25.32
CA PRO A 260 3.10 -22.58 23.96
C PRO A 260 2.36 -21.54 23.10
N HIS A 261 2.91 -21.27 21.92
CA HIS A 261 2.29 -20.47 20.87
C HIS A 261 2.13 -21.33 19.62
N THR A 262 1.21 -20.96 18.73
CA THR A 262 1.02 -21.56 17.41
C THR A 262 1.59 -20.62 16.35
N ALA A 263 2.41 -21.15 15.45
CA ALA A 263 2.93 -20.43 14.29
C ALA A 263 1.95 -20.48 13.11
N ALA A 264 1.69 -19.36 12.43
CA ALA A 264 0.84 -19.32 11.24
C ALA A 264 1.43 -20.12 10.08
N SER A 265 2.74 -20.04 9.87
CA SER A 265 3.42 -20.68 8.74
C SER A 265 3.32 -22.22 8.75
N SER A 266 3.39 -22.83 9.93
CA SER A 266 3.52 -24.29 10.09
C SER A 266 2.36 -24.95 10.82
N ARG A 267 1.47 -24.15 11.43
CA ARG A 267 0.39 -24.59 12.34
C ARG A 267 0.87 -25.41 13.54
N LYS A 268 2.18 -25.42 13.82
CA LYS A 268 2.75 -26.13 14.96
C LYS A 268 2.66 -25.28 16.20
N THR A 269 2.32 -25.92 17.31
CA THR A 269 2.38 -25.34 18.65
C THR A 269 3.69 -25.72 19.32
N ALA A 270 4.47 -24.74 19.74
CA ALA A 270 5.76 -24.92 20.41
C ALA A 270 6.08 -23.70 21.29
N MET A 271 7.17 -23.77 22.04
CA MET A 271 7.70 -22.63 22.79
C MET A 271 8.84 -21.93 22.05
N THR A 272 9.47 -22.58 21.08
CA THR A 272 10.61 -22.06 20.33
C THR A 272 10.40 -22.27 18.84
N PHE A 273 10.65 -21.23 18.07
CA PHE A 273 10.50 -21.23 16.61
C PHE A 273 11.73 -20.65 15.93
N THR A 274 11.99 -21.06 14.69
CA THR A 274 13.02 -20.44 13.85
C THR A 274 12.36 -19.78 12.66
N VAL A 275 12.66 -18.50 12.43
CA VAL A 275 12.22 -17.74 11.25
C VAL A 275 13.42 -17.55 10.32
N PRO A 276 13.40 -18.12 9.10
CA PRO A 276 14.48 -17.94 8.13
C PRO A 276 14.66 -16.48 7.69
N PRO A 277 15.82 -16.09 7.14
CA PRO A 277 16.00 -14.79 6.50
C PRO A 277 15.05 -14.63 5.30
N GLY A 278 14.54 -13.42 5.08
CA GLY A 278 13.63 -13.13 3.96
C GLY A 278 12.24 -13.75 4.15
N ASP A 279 11.83 -13.94 5.39
CA ASP A 279 10.57 -14.56 5.78
C ASP A 279 9.98 -13.83 7.00
N GLY A 280 8.81 -14.26 7.43
CA GLY A 280 8.20 -13.84 8.68
C GLY A 280 7.16 -14.82 9.17
N ASP A 281 6.68 -14.60 10.38
CA ASP A 281 5.62 -15.42 10.95
C ASP A 281 4.76 -14.67 11.95
N LEU A 282 3.58 -15.22 12.20
CA LEU A 282 2.64 -14.78 13.23
C LEU A 282 2.55 -15.87 14.29
N PHE A 283 2.59 -15.46 15.56
CA PHE A 283 2.53 -16.37 16.70
C PHE A 283 1.41 -15.96 17.64
N TRP A 284 0.57 -16.91 18.06
CA TRP A 284 -0.48 -16.64 19.05
C TRP A 284 -0.60 -17.76 20.06
N ASN A 285 -1.04 -17.44 21.26
CA ASN A 285 -1.40 -18.44 22.26
C ASN A 285 -2.92 -18.70 22.18
N GLU A 286 -3.33 -19.96 22.01
CA GLU A 286 -4.77 -20.31 21.94
C GLU A 286 -5.54 -20.03 23.24
N ALA A 287 -4.85 -19.88 24.36
CA ALA A 287 -5.45 -19.47 25.64
C ALA A 287 -5.80 -17.97 25.66
N GLN A 288 -5.28 -17.16 24.73
CA GLN A 288 -5.58 -15.73 24.58
C GLN A 288 -6.68 -15.56 23.51
N LYS A 289 -7.93 -15.92 23.86
CA LYS A 289 -9.12 -15.61 23.05
C LYS A 289 -9.72 -14.26 23.41
#